data_AF-A0A9D5QHS2-F1
#
_entry.id   AF-A0A9D5QHS2-F1
#
_cell.length_a   1.000
_cell.length_b   1.000
_cell.length_c   1.000
_cell.angle_alpha   90.00
_cell.angle_beta   90.00
_cell.angle_gamma   90.00
#
_symmetry.space_group_name_H-M   'P 1'
#
loop_
_entity.id
_entity.type
_entity.pdbx_description
1 polymer ?
#
loop_
_entity_poly.entity_id
_entity_poly.type
_entity_poly.pdbx_seq_one_letter_code
_entity_poly.pdbx_strand_id
1 'polypeptide(L)'
;MSVATTLKKSRHIIRMNTSGHGNLIHKRNIIPDLHGLVDAISVSLNGETAEKYFILHRPIFGLKTFDAILDFIRESKRYIPRVYMSTIDLPDNWKPGMPGIDVDACRRIAESLQVEFRLRPYLDAYEET
;
A
#
# COMPACT_ATOMS: atom_id res chain seq x y z
N MET A 1 21.85 6.89 13.29
CA MET A 1 20.79 6.01 13.86
C MET A 1 19.48 6.30 13.13
N SER A 2 18.69 5.28 12.78
CA SER A 2 17.38 5.48 12.13
C SER A 2 16.30 5.83 13.17
N VAL A 3 15.23 6.52 12.74
CA VAL A 3 14.06 6.82 13.58
C VAL A 3 13.45 5.53 14.17
N ALA A 4 13.31 4.49 13.35
CA ALA A 4 12.76 3.20 13.79
C ALA A 4 13.61 2.57 14.89
N THR A 5 14.93 2.55 14.75
CA THR A 5 15.85 2.02 15.78
C THR A 5 15.67 2.74 17.11
N THR A 6 15.53 4.07 17.10
CA THR A 6 15.29 4.86 18.32
C THR A 6 13.96 4.51 18.97
N LEU A 7 12.88 4.44 18.19
CA LEU A 7 11.54 4.10 18.70
C LEU A 7 11.45 2.68 19.27
N LYS A 8 12.14 1.71 18.64
CA LYS A 8 12.19 0.31 19.13
C LYS A 8 12.95 0.17 20.44
N LYS A 9 13.99 0.97 20.69
CA LYS A 9 14.66 1.01 22.02
C LYS A 9 13.69 1.40 23.13
N SER A 10 12.73 2.27 22.84
CA SER A 10 11.65 2.66 23.76
C SER A 10 10.40 1.78 23.65
N ARG A 11 10.49 0.59 23.04
CA ARG A 11 9.43 -0.42 22.93
C ARG A 11 8.14 0.04 22.25
N HIS A 12 8.22 1.01 21.33
CA HIS A 12 7.06 1.41 20.53
C HIS A 12 6.72 0.35 19.47
N ILE A 13 5.43 0.24 19.17
CA ILE A 13 4.92 -0.51 18.03
C ILE A 13 4.96 0.40 16.80
N ILE A 14 5.60 -0.07 15.73
CA ILE A 14 5.82 0.73 14.52
C ILE A 14 5.02 0.14 13.37
N ARG A 15 4.12 0.96 12.81
CA ARG A 15 3.39 0.64 11.58
C ARG A 15 3.82 1.58 10.45
N MET A 16 4.28 1.00 9.33
CA MET A 16 4.62 1.76 8.13
C MET A 16 3.43 1.80 7.16
N ASN A 17 3.01 3.00 6.77
CA ASN A 17 2.06 3.21 5.67
C ASN A 17 2.84 3.50 4.39
N THR A 18 2.48 2.84 3.28
CA THR A 18 3.22 2.96 2.02
C THR A 18 2.31 2.73 0.81
N SER A 19 2.74 3.21 -0.37
CA SER A 19 2.17 2.80 -1.66
C SER A 19 2.78 1.50 -2.19
N GLY A 20 3.85 0.99 -1.58
CA GLY A 20 4.53 -0.25 -2.00
C GLY A 20 5.64 -0.07 -3.04
N HIS A 21 5.96 1.17 -3.45
CA HIS A 21 6.99 1.44 -4.47
C HIS A 21 8.45 1.30 -3.99
N GLY A 22 8.68 0.95 -2.72
CA GLY A 22 10.01 1.00 -2.09
C GLY A 22 11.08 0.24 -2.88
N ASN A 23 10.77 -0.97 -3.34
CA ASN A 23 11.71 -1.78 -4.12
C ASN A 23 12.04 -1.14 -5.48
N LEU A 24 11.07 -0.52 -6.14
CA LEU A 24 11.27 0.19 -7.42
C LEU A 24 12.15 1.42 -7.24
N ILE A 25 11.91 2.20 -6.19
CA ILE A 25 12.68 3.41 -5.88
C ILE A 25 14.13 3.07 -5.56
N HIS A 26 14.36 2.04 -4.74
CA HIS A 26 15.69 1.62 -4.32
C HIS A 26 16.38 0.65 -5.27
N LYS A 27 15.68 0.18 -6.31
CA LYS A 27 16.17 -0.79 -7.31
C LYS A 27 16.69 -2.11 -6.69
N ARG A 28 16.17 -2.47 -5.52
CA ARG A 28 16.50 -3.70 -4.78
C ARG A 28 15.38 -4.06 -3.82
N ASN A 29 15.38 -5.28 -3.30
CA ASN A 29 14.48 -5.66 -2.21
C ASN A 29 14.89 -4.94 -0.91
N ILE A 30 14.01 -4.11 -0.36
CA ILE A 30 14.22 -3.38 0.90
C ILE A 30 13.52 -4.04 2.10
N ILE A 31 12.64 -5.01 1.87
CA ILE A 31 11.86 -5.65 2.95
C ILE A 31 12.75 -6.28 4.04
N PRO A 32 13.86 -6.99 3.71
CA PRO A 32 14.72 -7.57 4.74
C PRO A 32 15.29 -6.52 5.71
N ASP A 33 15.54 -5.30 5.24
CA ASP A 33 16.07 -4.22 6.07
C ASP A 33 15.05 -3.69 7.10
N LEU A 34 13.76 -3.99 6.88
CA LEU A 34 12.68 -3.59 7.78
C LEU A 34 12.42 -4.63 8.88
N HIS A 35 13.01 -5.83 8.77
CA HIS A 35 12.83 -6.91 9.73
C HIS A 35 13.27 -6.48 11.13
N GLY A 36 12.40 -6.71 12.12
CA GLY A 36 12.63 -6.32 13.52
C GLY A 36 12.52 -4.82 13.80
N LEU A 37 12.41 -3.97 12.77
CA LEU A 37 12.21 -2.53 12.90
C LEU A 37 10.74 -2.14 12.76
N VAL A 38 9.98 -2.85 11.92
CA VAL A 38 8.57 -2.57 11.65
C VAL A 38 7.71 -3.75 12.10
N ASP A 39 6.68 -3.48 12.89
CA ASP A 39 5.75 -4.48 13.42
C ASP A 39 4.57 -4.73 12.48
N ALA A 40 4.20 -3.71 11.69
CA ALA A 40 3.14 -3.81 10.69
C ALA A 40 3.41 -2.95 9.45
N ILE A 41 3.01 -3.43 8.27
CA ILE A 41 2.98 -2.65 7.03
C ILE A 41 1.55 -2.54 6.53
N SER A 42 1.15 -1.35 6.07
CA SER A 42 -0.11 -1.12 5.37
C SER A 42 0.16 -0.54 3.99
N VAL A 43 -0.13 -1.33 2.96
CA VAL A 43 0.05 -0.93 1.55
C VAL A 43 -1.29 -0.42 1.00
N SER A 44 -1.29 0.78 0.42
CA SER A 44 -2.47 1.33 -0.26
C SER A 44 -2.46 0.89 -1.72
N LEU A 45 -3.38 -0.02 -2.10
CA LEU A 45 -3.51 -0.51 -3.47
C LEU A 45 -4.28 0.50 -4.34
N ASN A 46 -5.45 0.95 -3.89
CA ASN A 46 -6.24 2.02 -4.53
C ASN A 46 -6.44 1.87 -6.06
N GLY A 47 -6.54 0.65 -6.57
CA GLY A 47 -6.72 0.37 -7.98
C GLY A 47 -6.48 -1.11 -8.23
N GLU A 48 -7.47 -1.82 -8.73
CA GLU A 48 -7.51 -3.27 -8.82
C GLU A 48 -6.86 -3.85 -10.09
N THR A 49 -6.44 -2.98 -11.02
CA THR A 49 -5.68 -3.36 -12.22
C THR A 49 -4.52 -2.41 -12.47
N ALA A 50 -3.57 -2.83 -13.31
CA ALA A 50 -2.44 -2.00 -13.70
C ALA A 50 -2.89 -0.69 -14.38
N GLU A 51 -3.90 -0.76 -15.24
CA GLU A 51 -4.45 0.38 -15.97
C GLU A 51 -5.13 1.37 -15.02
N LYS A 52 -6.02 0.88 -14.14
CA LYS A 52 -6.69 1.74 -13.16
C LYS A 52 -5.70 2.35 -12.18
N TYR A 53 -4.75 1.56 -11.68
CA TYR A 53 -3.69 2.07 -10.82
C TYR A 53 -2.89 3.18 -11.52
N PHE A 54 -2.52 2.97 -12.79
CA PHE A 54 -1.78 3.95 -13.57
C PHE A 54 -2.56 5.23 -13.83
N ILE A 55 -3.84 5.14 -14.19
CA ILE A 55 -4.70 6.31 -14.40
C ILE A 55 -4.84 7.13 -13.11
N LEU A 56 -5.06 6.47 -11.98
CA LEU A 56 -5.29 7.11 -10.68
C LEU A 56 -4.02 7.70 -10.06
N HIS A 57 -2.87 7.04 -10.19
CA HIS A 57 -1.63 7.42 -9.47
C HIS A 57 -0.54 8.00 -10.36
N ARG A 58 -0.59 7.75 -11.67
CA ARG A 58 0.42 8.15 -12.67
C ARG A 58 1.86 7.85 -12.22
N PRO A 59 2.17 6.60 -11.82
CA PRO A 59 3.49 6.26 -11.30
C PRO A 59 4.55 6.41 -12.39
N ILE A 60 5.70 6.98 -12.03
CA ILE A 60 6.85 7.17 -12.94
C ILE A 60 7.40 5.86 -13.52
N PHE A 61 7.08 4.71 -12.92
CA PHE A 61 7.55 3.41 -13.34
C PHE A 61 6.60 2.70 -14.33
N GLY A 62 5.47 3.30 -14.68
CA GLY A 62 4.52 2.77 -15.67
C GLY A 62 3.64 1.63 -15.14
N LEU A 63 3.03 0.86 -16.06
CA LEU A 63 2.06 -0.21 -15.72
C LEU A 63 2.64 -1.31 -14.83
N LYS A 64 3.93 -1.66 -15.00
CA LYS A 64 4.65 -2.65 -14.17
C LYS A 64 4.70 -2.30 -12.68
N THR A 65 4.33 -1.07 -12.31
CA THR A 65 4.26 -0.65 -10.91
C THR A 65 3.28 -1.51 -10.13
N PHE A 66 2.17 -1.90 -10.75
CA PHE A 66 1.14 -2.70 -10.11
C PHE A 66 1.67 -4.06 -9.64
N ASP A 67 2.31 -4.82 -10.54
CA ASP A 67 2.91 -6.12 -10.19
C ASP A 67 3.98 -5.98 -9.11
N ALA A 68 4.81 -4.93 -9.19
CA ALA A 68 5.84 -4.66 -8.19
C ALA A 68 5.25 -4.36 -6.79
N ILE A 69 4.08 -3.73 -6.70
CA ILE A 69 3.35 -3.53 -5.44
C ILE A 69 2.86 -4.87 -4.89
N LEU A 70 2.29 -5.73 -5.75
CA LEU A 70 1.85 -7.06 -5.32
C LEU A 70 3.02 -7.90 -4.81
N ASP A 71 4.17 -7.85 -5.50
CA ASP A 71 5.40 -8.51 -5.07
C ASP A 71 5.95 -7.95 -3.74
N PHE A 72 5.88 -6.63 -3.56
CA PHE A 72 6.25 -5.98 -2.31
C PHE A 72 5.38 -6.49 -1.15
N ILE A 73 4.06 -6.63 -1.37
CA ILE A 73 3.13 -7.16 -0.36
C ILE A 73 3.44 -8.63 -0.05
N ARG A 74 3.66 -9.46 -1.08
CA ARG A 74 4.03 -10.88 -0.92
C ARG A 74 5.30 -11.05 -0.09
N GLU A 75 6.34 -10.31 -0.46
CA GLU A 75 7.64 -10.38 0.21
C GLU A 75 7.56 -9.86 1.66
N SER A 76 6.76 -8.81 1.91
CA SER A 76 6.54 -8.25 3.26
C SER A 76 6.11 -9.32 4.27
N LYS A 77 5.27 -10.28 3.87
CA LYS A 77 4.78 -11.35 4.76
C LYS A 77 5.88 -12.24 5.33
N ARG A 78 7.05 -12.30 4.68
CA ARG A 78 8.17 -13.15 5.11
C ARG A 78 8.95 -12.55 6.28
N TYR A 79 8.86 -11.23 6.48
CA TYR A 79 9.67 -10.50 7.46
C TYR A 79 8.83 -9.67 8.43
N ILE A 80 7.62 -9.27 8.05
CA ILE A 80 6.81 -8.35 8.84
C ILE A 80 5.64 -9.11 9.47
N PRO A 81 5.45 -9.02 10.81
CA PRO A 81 4.43 -9.77 11.52
C PRO A 81 3.00 -9.54 11.02
N ARG A 82 2.65 -8.30 10.66
CA ARG A 82 1.32 -7.95 10.14
C ARG A 82 1.39 -7.16 8.85
N VAL A 83 0.73 -7.64 7.81
CA VAL A 83 0.65 -6.97 6.52
C VAL A 83 -0.81 -6.70 6.19
N TYR A 84 -1.11 -5.43 5.93
CA TYR A 84 -2.40 -4.97 5.46
C TYR A 84 -2.30 -4.54 4.00
N MET A 85 -3.35 -4.84 3.25
CA MET A 85 -3.65 -4.16 2.00
C MET A 85 -4.92 -3.33 2.19
N SER A 86 -4.85 -2.07 1.81
CA SER A 86 -5.97 -1.14 1.98
C SER A 86 -6.38 -0.52 0.65
N THR A 87 -7.66 -0.20 0.53
CA THR A 87 -8.19 0.62 -0.57
C THR A 87 -9.13 1.69 -0.01
N ILE A 88 -9.39 2.71 -0.81
CA ILE A 88 -10.45 3.69 -0.56
C ILE A 88 -11.73 3.29 -1.30
N ASP A 89 -12.88 3.62 -0.72
CA ASP A 89 -14.19 3.50 -1.36
C ASP A 89 -14.41 4.69 -2.30
N LEU A 90 -13.85 4.60 -3.51
CA LEU A 90 -13.83 5.71 -4.47
C LEU A 90 -14.87 5.45 -5.58
N PRO A 91 -15.94 6.26 -5.65
CA PRO A 91 -16.96 6.08 -6.68
C PRO A 91 -16.43 6.43 -8.06
N ASP A 92 -17.03 5.85 -9.09
CA ASP A 92 -16.81 6.28 -10.47
C ASP A 92 -17.13 7.77 -10.63
N ASN A 93 -16.34 8.45 -11.46
CA ASN A 93 -16.53 9.86 -11.78
C ASN A 93 -16.45 10.80 -10.56
N TRP A 94 -15.80 10.39 -9.45
CA TRP A 94 -15.45 11.26 -8.30
C TRP A 94 -14.75 12.55 -8.74
N LYS A 95 -14.04 12.48 -9.87
CA LYS A 95 -13.63 13.60 -10.69
C LYS A 95 -14.09 13.34 -12.13
N PRO A 96 -14.57 14.35 -12.88
CA PRO A 96 -15.03 14.17 -14.25
C PRO A 96 -14.05 13.37 -15.11
N GLY A 97 -14.50 12.22 -15.62
CA GLY A 97 -13.74 11.32 -16.47
C GLY A 97 -12.71 10.42 -15.75
N MET A 98 -12.71 10.38 -14.42
CA MET A 98 -11.85 9.48 -13.65
C MET A 98 -12.59 8.18 -13.26
N PRO A 99 -11.91 7.02 -13.33
CA PRO A 99 -12.48 5.78 -12.84
C PRO A 99 -12.55 5.78 -11.31
N GLY A 100 -13.51 5.03 -10.78
CA GLY A 100 -13.58 4.61 -9.39
C GLY A 100 -12.79 3.32 -9.16
N ILE A 101 -12.87 2.82 -7.94
CA ILE A 101 -12.18 1.61 -7.51
C ILE A 101 -13.19 0.51 -7.22
N ASP A 102 -12.98 -0.67 -7.81
CA ASP A 102 -13.72 -1.88 -7.41
C ASP A 102 -13.14 -2.40 -6.08
N VAL A 103 -13.86 -2.10 -4.99
CA VAL A 103 -13.50 -2.52 -3.63
C VAL A 103 -13.49 -4.04 -3.48
N ASP A 104 -14.40 -4.75 -4.14
CA ASP A 104 -14.50 -6.20 -4.04
C ASP A 104 -13.36 -6.87 -4.80
N ALA A 105 -12.95 -6.34 -5.95
CA ALA A 105 -11.76 -6.78 -6.65
C ALA A 105 -10.49 -6.55 -5.81
N CYS A 106 -10.35 -5.39 -5.19
CA CYS A 106 -9.28 -5.13 -4.23
C CYS A 106 -9.29 -6.16 -3.07
N ARG A 107 -10.48 -6.50 -2.53
CA ARG A 107 -10.59 -7.50 -1.47
C ARG A 107 -10.15 -8.89 -1.93
N ARG A 108 -10.57 -9.33 -3.13
CA ARG A 108 -10.13 -10.60 -3.73
C ARG A 108 -8.61 -10.66 -3.92
N ILE A 109 -7.98 -9.55 -4.31
CA ILE A 109 -6.51 -9.48 -4.39
C ILE A 109 -5.90 -9.69 -3.00
N ALA A 110 -6.41 -9.03 -1.95
CA ALA A 110 -5.91 -9.18 -0.58
C ALA A 110 -6.00 -10.63 -0.10
N GLU A 111 -7.13 -11.28 -0.38
CA GLU A 111 -7.38 -12.69 -0.05
C GLU A 111 -6.41 -13.61 -0.79
N SER A 112 -6.18 -13.38 -2.09
CA SER A 112 -5.22 -14.16 -2.89
C SER A 112 -3.78 -14.04 -2.38
N LEU A 113 -3.42 -12.87 -1.84
CA LEU A 113 -2.13 -12.62 -1.20
C LEU A 113 -2.09 -13.11 0.26
N GLN A 114 -3.24 -13.49 0.80
CA GLN A 114 -3.49 -13.84 2.20
C GLN A 114 -2.93 -12.77 3.15
N VAL A 115 -3.41 -11.54 2.99
CA VAL A 115 -3.12 -10.38 3.85
C VAL A 115 -4.41 -9.76 4.38
N GLU A 116 -4.33 -9.00 5.47
CA GLU A 116 -5.50 -8.35 6.07
C GLU A 116 -6.00 -7.21 5.15
N PHE A 117 -7.27 -7.26 4.75
CA PHE A 117 -7.89 -6.19 3.94
C PHE A 117 -8.47 -5.08 4.82
N ARG A 118 -8.31 -3.81 4.40
CA ARG A 118 -8.98 -2.67 5.02
C ARG A 118 -9.59 -1.72 3.98
N LEU A 119 -10.89 -1.51 4.06
CA LEU A 119 -11.56 -0.43 3.35
C LEU A 119 -11.43 0.88 4.14
N ARG A 120 -11.20 1.98 3.44
CA ARG A 120 -11.19 3.33 4.00
C ARG A 120 -12.27 4.16 3.31
N PRO A 121 -12.98 5.04 4.04
CA PRO A 121 -13.87 5.99 3.39
C PRO A 121 -13.06 6.93 2.50
N TYR A 122 -13.64 7.29 1.36
CA TYR A 122 -13.16 8.43 0.61
C TYR A 122 -13.56 9.73 1.34
N LEU A 123 -12.62 10.65 1.48
CA LEU A 123 -12.82 11.92 2.18
C LEU A 123 -12.97 13.01 1.13
N ASP A 124 -14.21 13.46 0.89
CA ASP A 124 -14.54 14.40 -0.18
C ASP A 124 -14.26 15.88 0.16
N ALA A 125 -13.60 16.16 1.29
CA ALA A 125 -13.20 17.50 1.65
C ALA A 125 -11.89 17.47 2.46
N TYR A 126 -10.91 18.26 2.00
CA TYR A 126 -10.25 19.16 2.93
C TYR A 126 -11.39 19.97 3.57
N GLU A 127 -11.78 19.63 4.80
CA GLU A 127 -12.47 20.63 5.61
C GLU A 127 -11.49 21.80 5.73
N GLU A 128 -11.82 22.92 5.10
CA GLU A 128 -11.22 24.21 5.43
C GLU A 128 -11.51 24.47 6.91
N THR A 129 -10.60 24.05 7.78
CA THR A 129 -10.54 24.42 9.20
C THR A 129 -9.13 24.82 9.56
#